data_AF-A0A267EU79-F1
#
_entry.id   AF-A0A267EU79-F1
#
_cell.length_a   1.000
_cell.length_b   1.000
_cell.length_c   1.000
_cell.angle_alpha   90.00
_cell.angle_beta   90.00
_cell.angle_gamma   90.00
#
_symmetry.space_group_name_H-M   'P 1'
#
loop_
_entity.id
_entity.type
_entity.pdbx_description
1 polymer ?
#
loop_
_entity_poly.entity_id
_entity_poly.type
_entity_poly.pdbx_seq_one_letter_code
_entity_poly.pdbx_strand_id
1 'polypeptide(L)'
;EQRMSAQLQRLWSQLAPQSRQLSALLTCIRGNAHRASLAPIRRRHFPRQYPGVLLLQPDGSTIRLRYTEPRCVLHMPVDISTFGSGSS
;
A
#
# COMPACT_ATOMS: atom_id res chain seq x y z
N GLU A 1 41.94 -11.86 -13.27
CA GLU A 1 40.84 -11.09 -12.65
C GLU A 1 39.46 -11.73 -12.74
N GLN A 2 38.98 -12.16 -13.91
CA GLN A 2 37.60 -12.66 -14.08
C GLN A 2 37.23 -13.92 -13.26
N ARG A 3 38.22 -14.75 -12.86
CA ARG A 3 37.99 -15.92 -12.00
C ARG A 3 37.77 -15.56 -10.52
N MET A 4 38.41 -14.49 -10.04
CA MET A 4 38.26 -14.02 -8.67
C MET A 4 36.91 -13.33 -8.45
N SER A 5 36.41 -12.60 -9.45
CA SER A 5 35.10 -11.96 -9.37
C SER A 5 33.96 -12.98 -9.28
N ALA A 6 34.03 -14.10 -10.01
CA ALA A 6 33.03 -15.16 -9.94
C ALA A 6 33.02 -15.92 -8.61
N GLN A 7 34.19 -16.13 -7.98
CA GLN A 7 34.29 -16.75 -6.66
C GLN A 7 33.73 -15.86 -5.56
N LEU A 8 34.02 -14.56 -5.62
CA LEU A 8 33.45 -13.60 -4.69
C LEU A 8 31.93 -13.51 -4.86
N GLN A 9 31.43 -13.43 -6.09
CA GLN A 9 29.98 -13.38 -6.36
C GLN A 9 29.23 -14.60 -5.79
N ARG A 10 29.81 -15.81 -5.85
CA ARG A 10 29.22 -17.02 -5.27
C ARG A 10 29.24 -17.03 -3.75
N LEU A 11 30.29 -16.49 -3.14
CA LEU A 11 30.37 -16.38 -1.67
C LEU A 11 29.42 -15.31 -1.13
N TRP A 12 29.27 -14.19 -1.84
CA TRP A 12 28.31 -13.14 -1.50
C TRP A 12 26.85 -13.59 -1.60
N SER A 13 26.51 -14.48 -2.55
CA SER A 13 25.14 -15.01 -2.64
C SER A 13 24.77 -16.02 -1.55
N GLN A 14 25.75 -16.70 -0.95
CA GLN A 14 25.52 -17.60 0.19
C GLN A 14 25.29 -16.85 1.51
N LEU A 15 25.86 -15.65 1.66
CA LEU A 15 25.70 -14.77 2.83
C LEU A 15 24.46 -13.86 2.73
N ALA A 16 23.79 -13.80 1.57
CA ALA A 16 22.70 -12.86 1.32
C ALA A 16 21.30 -13.21 1.88
N PRO A 17 20.94 -14.41 2.39
CA PRO A 17 19.54 -14.68 2.74
C PRO A 17 19.14 -14.22 4.15
N GLN A 18 20.04 -13.64 4.94
CA GLN A 18 19.72 -13.27 6.33
C GLN A 18 18.87 -11.99 6.44
N SER A 19 19.02 -11.05 5.50
CA SER A 19 18.36 -9.74 5.59
C SER A 19 16.84 -9.80 5.37
N ARG A 20 16.35 -10.72 4.53
CA ARG A 20 14.92 -10.90 4.26
C ARG A 20 14.17 -11.50 5.45
N GLN A 21 14.81 -12.41 6.18
CA GLN A 21 14.21 -13.00 7.38
C GLN A 21 14.10 -11.97 8.50
N LEU A 22 15.12 -11.11 8.66
CA LEU A 22 15.10 -10.05 9.66
C LEU A 22 14.07 -8.95 9.37
N SER A 23 13.86 -8.57 8.10
CA SER A 23 12.84 -7.57 7.75
C SER A 23 11.41 -8.06 7.99
N ALA A 24 11.13 -9.34 7.72
CA ALA A 24 9.85 -9.96 8.03
C ALA A 24 9.56 -9.97 9.55
N LEU A 25 10.58 -10.24 10.37
CA LEU A 25 10.46 -10.19 11.84
C LEU A 25 10.31 -8.74 12.34
N LEU A 26 11.05 -7.77 11.80
CA LEU A 26 10.91 -6.37 12.21
C LEU A 26 9.54 -5.78 11.85
N THR A 27 8.96 -6.17 10.72
CA THR A 27 7.60 -5.73 10.33
C THR A 27 6.50 -6.36 11.17
N CYS A 28 6.68 -7.58 11.68
CA CYS A 28 5.68 -8.20 12.57
C CYS A 28 5.61 -7.45 13.92
N ILE A 29 6.73 -6.95 14.43
CA ILE A 29 6.81 -6.17 15.68
C ILE A 29 6.15 -4.79 15.53
N ARG A 30 6.34 -4.13 14.38
CA ARG A 30 5.80 -2.76 14.14
C ARG A 30 4.33 -2.71 13.75
N GLY A 31 3.71 -3.87 13.49
CA GLY A 31 2.35 -3.97 12.98
C GLY A 31 2.27 -3.53 11.51
N ASN A 32 1.64 -4.35 10.68
CA ASN A 32 1.40 -4.00 9.28
C ASN A 32 0.04 -3.29 9.11
N ALA A 33 -0.10 -2.50 8.05
CA ALA A 33 -1.37 -1.84 7.70
C ALA A 33 -2.50 -2.85 7.46
N HIS A 34 -2.15 -4.10 7.09
CA HIS A 34 -3.09 -5.21 6.94
C HIS A 34 -3.83 -5.54 8.24
N ARG A 35 -3.18 -5.44 9.41
CA ARG A 35 -3.85 -5.67 10.71
C ARG A 35 -4.96 -4.64 10.96
N ALA A 36 -4.73 -3.38 10.59
CA ALA A 36 -5.72 -2.31 10.75
C ALA A 36 -6.87 -2.42 9.73
N SER A 37 -6.61 -2.92 8.51
CA SER A 37 -7.63 -3.03 7.46
C SER A 37 -8.70 -4.08 7.74
N LEU A 38 -8.40 -5.08 8.58
CA LEU A 38 -9.32 -6.16 8.95
C LEU A 38 -10.31 -5.78 10.06
N ALA A 39 -10.19 -4.59 10.66
CA ALA A 39 -11.02 -4.21 11.80
C ALA A 39 -12.52 -4.12 11.45
N PRO A 40 -13.43 -4.56 12.34
CA PRO A 40 -14.87 -4.33 12.19
C PRO A 40 -15.21 -2.86 12.47
N ILE A 41 -16.32 -2.38 11.90
CA ILE A 41 -16.84 -1.06 12.25
C ILE A 41 -17.42 -1.19 13.66
N ARG A 42 -17.08 -0.27 14.57
CA ARG A 42 -17.56 -0.30 15.97
C ARG A 42 -18.81 0.59 16.13
N ARG A 43 -19.97 0.14 15.65
CA ARG A 43 -21.28 0.82 15.84
C ARG A 43 -22.34 -0.17 16.35
N ARG A 44 -23.47 0.32 16.85
CA ARG A 44 -24.60 -0.54 17.30
C ARG A 44 -25.58 -0.84 16.17
N HIS A 45 -25.82 0.15 15.31
CA HIS A 45 -26.61 0.00 14.08
C HIS A 45 -25.68 0.15 12.87
N PHE A 46 -25.77 -0.80 11.94
CA PHE A 46 -24.93 -0.83 10.75
C PHE A 46 -25.76 -0.77 9.47
N PRO A 47 -25.61 0.28 8.64
CA PRO A 47 -26.04 0.19 7.26
C PRO A 47 -25.15 -0.85 6.54
N ARG A 48 -25.69 -1.54 5.53
CA ARG A 48 -24.88 -2.42 4.68
C ARG A 48 -23.78 -1.58 4.02
N GLN A 49 -22.55 -2.06 4.13
CA GLN A 49 -21.41 -1.47 3.43
C GLN A 49 -20.70 -2.55 2.62
N TYR A 50 -20.42 -2.23 1.37
CA TYR A 50 -19.74 -3.10 0.42
C TYR A 50 -18.23 -2.84 0.51
N PRO A 51 -17.44 -3.82 0.96
CA PRO A 51 -15.99 -3.70 0.95
C PRO A 51 -15.45 -3.83 -0.47
N GLY A 52 -14.27 -3.26 -0.71
CA GLY A 52 -13.53 -3.46 -1.97
C GLY A 52 -13.78 -2.41 -3.04
N VAL A 53 -14.50 -1.34 -2.73
CA VAL A 53 -14.63 -0.19 -3.63
C VAL A 53 -13.28 0.52 -3.75
N LEU A 54 -12.81 0.74 -4.98
CA LEU A 54 -11.56 1.43 -5.27
C LEU A 54 -11.81 2.92 -5.43
N LEU A 55 -11.24 3.75 -4.56
CA LEU A 55 -11.16 5.19 -4.75
C LEU A 55 -9.89 5.53 -5.51
N LEU A 56 -10.06 6.08 -6.70
CA LEU A 56 -9.00 6.64 -7.52
C LEU A 56 -8.81 8.10 -7.14
N GLN A 57 -7.63 8.43 -6.64
CA GLN A 57 -7.22 9.80 -6.37
C GLN A 57 -6.89 10.54 -7.68
N PRO A 58 -6.92 11.88 -7.70
CA PRO A 58 -6.49 12.66 -8.85
C PRO A 58 -5.05 12.36 -9.28
N ASP A 59 -4.19 11.97 -8.33
CA ASP A 59 -2.79 11.59 -8.56
C ASP A 59 -2.61 10.18 -9.15
N GLY A 60 -3.72 9.45 -9.37
CA GLY A 60 -3.72 8.07 -9.88
C GLY A 60 -3.49 6.99 -8.81
N SER A 61 -3.29 7.38 -7.55
CA SER A 61 -3.19 6.43 -6.44
C SER A 61 -4.55 5.81 -6.10
N THR A 62 -4.56 4.65 -5.43
CA THR A 62 -5.79 3.91 -5.14
C THR A 62 -5.94 3.55 -3.66
N ILE A 63 -7.16 3.66 -3.13
CA ILE A 63 -7.51 3.26 -1.76
C ILE A 63 -8.75 2.36 -1.78
N ARG A 64 -8.68 1.23 -1.06
CA ARG A 64 -9.84 0.36 -0.84
C ARG A 64 -10.67 0.86 0.33
N LEU A 65 -11.97 1.07 0.12
CA LEU A 65 -12.89 1.53 1.16
C LEU A 65 -14.19 0.73 1.18
N ARG A 66 -14.94 0.91 2.28
CA ARG A 66 -16.28 0.35 2.47
C ARG A 66 -17.30 1.42 2.07
N TYR A 67 -18.13 1.13 1.08
CA TYR A 67 -19.09 2.09 0.52
C TYR A 67 -20.53 1.63 0.72
N THR A 68 -21.48 2.55 0.76
CA THR A 68 -22.90 2.23 0.98
C THR A 68 -23.53 1.51 -0.20
N GLU A 69 -23.02 1.75 -1.41
CA GLU A 69 -23.50 1.13 -2.64
C GLU A 69 -22.46 0.14 -3.19
N PRO A 70 -22.89 -0.92 -3.89
CA PRO A 70 -21.97 -1.87 -4.51
C PRO A 70 -21.38 -1.26 -5.79
N ARG A 71 -20.32 -0.45 -5.64
CA ARG A 71 -19.58 0.14 -6.76
C ARG A 71 -18.20 -0.49 -6.89
N CYS A 72 -17.70 -0.66 -8.11
CA CYS A 72 -16.35 -1.18 -8.34
C CYS A 72 -15.28 -0.09 -8.14
N VAL A 73 -15.52 1.11 -8.69
CA VAL A 73 -14.55 2.21 -8.72
C VAL A 73 -15.25 3.55 -8.50
N LEU A 74 -14.60 4.45 -7.76
CA LEU A 74 -14.97 5.84 -7.53
C LEU A 74 -13.81 6.74 -7.96
N HIS A 75 -14.06 7.72 -8.82
CA HIS A 75 -13.07 8.71 -9.20
C HIS A 75 -13.19 9.95 -8.31
N MET A 76 -12.10 10.36 -7.70
CA MET A 76 -12.01 11.65 -7.01
C MET A 76 -11.88 12.76 -8.06
N PRO A 77 -12.70 13.82 -7.99
CA PRO A 77 -12.59 14.94 -8.90
C PRO A 77 -11.28 15.70 -8.68
N VAL A 78 -10.79 16.35 -9.73
CA VAL A 78 -9.64 17.26 -9.66
C VAL A 78 -10.16 18.67 -9.36
N ASP A 79 -9.64 19.30 -8.31
CA ASP A 79 -10.02 20.67 -7.94
C ASP A 79 -9.32 21.69 -8.83
N ILE A 80 -10.05 22.23 -9.82
CA ILE A 80 -9.54 23.20 -10.80
C ILE A 80 -9.25 24.56 -10.14
N SER A 81 -9.93 24.89 -9.03
CA SER A 81 -9.72 26.12 -8.27
C SER A 81 -8.32 26.26 -7.68
N THR A 82 -7.67 25.13 -7.36
CA THR A 82 -6.30 25.09 -6.81
C THR A 82 -5.26 25.46 -7.87
N PHE A 83 -5.58 25.31 -9.16
CA PHE A 83 -4.65 25.51 -10.27
C PHE A 83 -4.56 26.97 -10.77
N GLY A 84 -5.46 27.86 -10.31
CA GLY A 84 -5.69 29.17 -10.96
C GLY A 84 -5.11 30.43 -10.30
N SER A 85 -4.32 30.33 -9.21
CA SER A 85 -3.94 31.52 -8.41
C SER A 85 -2.48 31.98 -8.54
N GLY A 86 -1.72 31.54 -9.56
CA GLY A 86 -0.25 31.73 -9.59
C GLY A 86 0.38 32.11 -10.92
N SER A 87 -0.38 32.43 -11.95
CA SER A 87 0.15 32.79 -13.28
C SER A 87 -0.53 34.04 -13.84
N SER A 88 -0.34 35.15 -13.12
CA SER A 88 -0.54 36.52 -13.58
C SER A 88 0.80 37.17 -13.90
#